data_AF-A0A3D3V209-F1
#
_entry.id   AF-A0A3D3V209-F1
#
_cell.length_a   1.000
_cell.length_b   1.000
_cell.length_c   1.000
_cell.angle_alpha   90.00
_cell.angle_beta   90.00
_cell.angle_gamma   90.00
#
_symmetry.space_group_name_H-M   'P 1'
#
loop_
_entity.id
_entity.type
_entity.pdbx_description
1 polymer ?
#
loop_
_entity_poly.entity_id
_entity_poly.type
_entity_poly.pdbx_seq_one_letter_code
_entity_poly.pdbx_strand_id
1 'polypeptide(L)'
;MKGVLVVVVAAALLLLASCGVIFPTGPKPEDLANDLANKLMDLIEAGGVPTYDELRELVYVPNEDVPNEDVEDSVFGAIDFVVFMSCRPSIPTSISVSGVNKIETKLLPWIIDGKPDFVEDVYSVTYTCTREASTTVVNLPMIIVQDKGYFFAVYIKETDGATQVMYYPELLPFL
;
A
#
# COMPACT_ATOMS: atom_id res chain seq x y z
N MET A 1 49.55 -41.07 5.48
CA MET A 1 48.82 -39.89 6.00
C MET A 1 48.24 -39.14 4.82
N LYS A 2 46.91 -39.00 4.80
CA LYS A 2 46.18 -37.76 4.51
C LYS A 2 46.63 -37.08 3.20
N GLY A 3 45.85 -37.15 2.11
CA GLY A 3 44.48 -36.66 2.09
C GLY A 3 44.49 -35.16 2.38
N VAL A 4 43.77 -34.38 1.57
CA VAL A 4 43.69 -32.91 1.63
C VAL A 4 44.76 -32.19 0.80
N LEU A 5 44.62 -32.22 -0.53
CA LEU A 5 45.05 -31.06 -1.34
C LEU A 5 44.28 -30.90 -2.66
N VAL A 6 43.02 -31.35 -2.73
CA VAL A 6 42.13 -31.13 -3.90
C VAL A 6 40.71 -30.71 -3.47
N VAL A 7 40.52 -30.20 -2.24
CA VAL A 7 39.16 -29.90 -1.70
C VAL A 7 39.03 -28.46 -1.19
N VAL A 8 39.73 -27.50 -1.79
CA VAL A 8 39.52 -26.08 -1.44
C VAL A 8 38.99 -25.25 -2.61
N VAL A 9 39.06 -25.73 -3.85
CA VAL A 9 38.51 -25.00 -5.01
C VAL A 9 37.09 -25.42 -5.36
N ALA A 10 36.62 -26.60 -4.91
CA ALA A 10 35.25 -27.06 -5.14
C ALA A 10 34.21 -26.52 -4.14
N ALA A 11 34.64 -25.95 -3.00
CA ALA A 11 33.72 -25.41 -1.99
C ALA A 11 33.23 -23.97 -2.31
N ALA A 12 33.92 -23.25 -3.20
CA ALA A 12 33.54 -21.90 -3.59
C ALA A 12 32.61 -21.84 -4.82
N LEU A 13 32.47 -22.94 -5.57
CA LEU A 13 31.65 -23.00 -6.79
C LEU A 13 30.33 -23.80 -6.62
N LEU A 14 30.12 -24.45 -5.47
CA LEU A 14 28.90 -25.22 -5.18
C LEU A 14 27.90 -24.53 -4.23
N LEU A 15 28.16 -23.27 -3.83
CA LEU A 15 27.19 -22.46 -3.06
C LEU A 15 26.26 -21.62 -3.94
N LEU A 16 26.33 -21.74 -5.28
CA LEU A 16 25.39 -21.08 -6.20
C LEU A 16 24.16 -21.95 -6.53
N ALA A 17 23.94 -23.03 -5.79
CA ALA A 17 22.83 -23.97 -6.00
C ALA A 17 21.93 -24.15 -4.76
N SER A 18 21.83 -23.16 -3.88
CA SER A 18 20.83 -23.16 -2.80
C SER A 18 20.09 -21.83 -2.79
N CYS A 19 18.85 -21.87 -3.28
CA CYS A 19 17.89 -20.78 -3.37
C CYS A 19 18.40 -19.58 -4.18
N GLY A 20 17.94 -19.48 -5.44
CA GLY A 20 17.88 -18.19 -6.12
C GLY A 20 17.02 -17.25 -5.30
N VAL A 21 17.65 -16.51 -4.38
CA VAL A 21 17.11 -15.27 -3.87
C VAL A 21 17.26 -14.30 -5.03
N ILE A 22 16.28 -14.32 -5.93
CA ILE A 22 15.95 -13.13 -6.69
C ILE A 22 15.57 -12.13 -5.59
N PHE A 23 16.53 -11.31 -5.17
CA PHE A 23 16.18 -10.15 -4.36
C PHE A 23 15.15 -9.39 -5.19
N PRO A 24 13.93 -9.14 -4.67
CA PRO A 24 13.03 -8.23 -5.35
C PRO A 24 13.81 -6.94 -5.50
N THR A 25 14.01 -6.51 -6.75
CA THR A 25 14.76 -5.29 -7.09
C THR A 25 13.94 -4.03 -6.83
N GLY A 26 12.66 -4.20 -6.47
CA GLY A 26 11.77 -3.15 -6.01
C GLY A 26 12.03 -2.71 -4.57
N PRO A 27 11.48 -1.56 -4.17
CA PRO A 27 11.61 -1.03 -2.82
C PRO A 27 10.97 -1.98 -1.78
N LYS A 28 11.45 -1.91 -0.53
CA LYS A 28 10.89 -2.72 0.53
C LYS A 28 9.47 -2.23 0.87
N PRO A 29 8.51 -3.14 1.10
CA PRO A 29 7.15 -2.75 1.49
C PRO A 29 7.10 -1.85 2.72
N GLU A 30 8.02 -2.02 3.68
CA GLU A 30 8.14 -1.16 4.85
C GLU A 30 8.53 0.27 4.49
N ASP A 31 9.41 0.46 3.51
CA ASP A 31 9.83 1.80 3.06
C ASP A 31 8.66 2.51 2.37
N LEU A 32 7.90 1.79 1.54
CA LEU A 32 6.68 2.30 0.89
C LEU A 32 5.58 2.66 1.90
N ALA A 33 5.37 1.82 2.91
CA ALA A 33 4.42 2.08 3.98
C ALA A 33 4.79 3.32 4.80
N ASN A 34 6.09 3.54 5.06
CA ASN A 34 6.56 4.74 5.75
C ASN A 34 6.38 5.99 4.88
N ASP A 35 6.62 5.90 3.57
CA ASP A 35 6.34 7.00 2.63
C ASP A 35 4.86 7.41 2.68
N LEU A 36 3.94 6.44 2.65
CA LEU A 36 2.50 6.70 2.80
C LEU A 36 2.14 7.34 4.14
N ALA A 37 2.73 6.88 5.25
CA ALA A 37 2.53 7.48 6.56
C ALA A 37 2.98 8.95 6.60
N ASN A 38 4.14 9.26 5.98
CA ASN A 38 4.68 10.62 5.92
C ASN A 38 3.77 11.51 5.07
N LYS A 39 3.40 11.08 3.86
CA LYS A 39 2.48 11.83 2.99
C LYS A 39 1.13 12.09 3.66
N LEU A 40 0.60 11.11 4.38
CA LEU A 40 -0.63 11.28 5.15
C LEU A 40 -0.45 12.31 6.29
N MET A 41 0.68 12.29 6.99
CA MET A 41 0.97 13.31 8.01
C MET A 41 1.14 14.70 7.41
N ASP A 42 1.86 14.83 6.30
CA ASP A 42 2.03 16.11 5.58
C ASP A 42 0.66 16.69 5.18
N LEU A 43 -0.23 15.82 4.67
CA LEU A 43 -1.60 16.19 4.34
C LEU A 43 -2.40 16.68 5.57
N ILE A 44 -2.30 15.97 6.70
CA ILE A 44 -2.98 16.33 7.94
C ILE A 44 -2.46 17.67 8.49
N GLU A 45 -1.14 17.89 8.46
CA GLU A 45 -0.48 19.09 8.96
C GLU A 45 -0.77 20.32 8.10
N ALA A 46 -0.94 20.15 6.78
CA ALA A 46 -1.31 21.24 5.87
C ALA A 46 -2.66 21.88 6.22
N GLY A 47 -3.59 21.13 6.84
CA GLY A 47 -4.78 21.68 7.51
C GLY A 47 -5.84 22.32 6.58
N GLY A 48 -5.88 21.92 5.31
CA GLY A 48 -6.81 22.43 4.29
C GLY A 48 -7.52 21.31 3.50
N VAL A 49 -8.25 21.69 2.45
CA VAL A 49 -8.79 20.72 1.48
C VAL A 49 -7.67 20.37 0.50
N PRO A 50 -7.24 19.10 0.41
CA PRO A 50 -6.22 18.69 -0.56
C PRO A 50 -6.65 18.91 -2.00
N THR A 51 -5.68 19.14 -2.86
CA THR A 51 -5.86 19.07 -4.31
C THR A 51 -5.92 17.61 -4.77
N TYR A 52 -6.55 17.39 -5.93
CA TYR A 52 -6.61 16.07 -6.53
C TYR A 52 -5.21 15.48 -6.80
N ASP A 53 -4.25 16.30 -7.23
CA ASP A 53 -2.87 15.86 -7.46
C ASP A 53 -2.17 15.38 -6.18
N GLU A 54 -2.39 16.05 -5.04
CA GLU A 54 -1.88 15.60 -3.75
C GLU A 54 -2.52 14.27 -3.32
N LEU A 55 -3.81 14.07 -3.59
CA LEU A 55 -4.48 12.81 -3.27
C LEU A 55 -4.01 11.65 -4.15
N ARG A 56 -3.62 11.92 -5.39
CA ARG A 56 -3.07 10.88 -6.30
C ARG A 56 -1.69 10.37 -5.90
N GLU A 57 -1.00 11.04 -4.97
CA GLU A 57 0.21 10.50 -4.31
C GLU A 57 -0.11 9.44 -3.23
N LEU A 58 -1.38 9.34 -2.83
CA LEU A 58 -1.91 8.40 -1.83
C LEU A 58 -2.86 7.37 -2.45
N VAL A 59 -3.52 7.70 -3.57
CA VAL A 59 -4.45 6.84 -4.31
C VAL A 59 -3.99 6.72 -5.76
N TYR A 60 -3.77 5.49 -6.22
CA TYR A 60 -3.43 5.27 -7.61
C TYR A 60 -4.62 5.51 -8.53
N VAL A 61 -4.39 6.25 -9.62
CA VAL A 61 -5.36 6.44 -10.71
C VAL A 61 -4.63 6.20 -12.05
N PRO A 62 -5.09 5.28 -12.91
CA PRO A 62 -4.55 5.16 -14.26
C PRO A 62 -4.62 6.49 -15.01
N ASN A 63 -3.59 6.83 -15.78
CA ASN A 63 -3.47 8.15 -16.41
C ASN A 63 -4.63 8.47 -17.36
N GLU A 64 -5.18 7.44 -18.00
CA GLU A 64 -6.36 7.50 -18.87
C GLU A 64 -7.64 7.92 -18.12
N ASP A 65 -7.71 7.65 -16.81
CA ASP A 65 -8.90 7.87 -15.98
C ASP A 65 -8.84 9.18 -15.17
N VAL A 66 -7.64 9.78 -15.02
CA VAL A 66 -7.42 11.05 -14.33
C VAL A 66 -8.37 12.19 -14.74
N PRO A 67 -8.74 12.40 -16.02
CA PRO A 67 -9.63 13.51 -16.38
C PRO A 67 -11.12 13.27 -16.06
N ASN A 68 -11.49 12.12 -15.47
CA ASN A 68 -12.88 11.79 -15.18
C ASN A 68 -13.32 12.32 -13.80
N GLU A 69 -14.40 13.11 -13.76
CA GLU A 69 -14.91 13.73 -12.52
C GLU A 69 -15.40 12.70 -11.49
N ASP A 70 -16.03 11.59 -11.90
CA ASP A 70 -16.49 10.55 -10.97
C ASP A 70 -15.29 9.80 -10.32
N VAL A 71 -14.17 9.71 -11.03
CA VAL A 71 -12.90 9.18 -10.51
C VAL A 71 -12.29 10.15 -9.51
N GLU A 72 -12.29 11.44 -9.82
CA GLU A 72 -11.83 12.49 -8.89
C GLU A 72 -12.64 12.45 -7.58
N ASP A 73 -13.98 12.49 -7.66
CA ASP A 73 -14.87 12.40 -6.50
C ASP A 73 -14.61 11.15 -5.65
N SER A 74 -14.36 10.01 -6.30
CA SER A 74 -14.06 8.74 -5.63
C SER A 74 -12.71 8.76 -4.89
N VAL A 75 -11.70 9.46 -5.44
CA VAL A 75 -10.40 9.65 -4.78
C VAL A 75 -10.53 10.52 -3.53
N PHE A 76 -11.32 11.59 -3.59
CA PHE A 76 -11.64 12.40 -2.39
C PHE A 76 -12.30 11.54 -1.30
N GLY A 77 -13.32 10.75 -1.67
CA GLY A 77 -13.99 9.85 -0.73
C GLY A 77 -13.06 8.80 -0.10
N ALA A 78 -12.11 8.25 -0.88
CA ALA A 78 -11.11 7.30 -0.41
C ALA A 78 -10.25 7.86 0.73
N ILE A 79 -9.75 9.08 0.53
CA ILE A 79 -8.81 9.70 1.47
C ILE A 79 -9.55 10.27 2.68
N ASP A 80 -10.76 10.78 2.53
CA ASP A 80 -11.60 11.17 3.65
C ASP A 80 -11.78 10.01 4.65
N PHE A 81 -11.94 8.76 4.17
CA PHE A 81 -11.99 7.58 5.03
C PHE A 81 -10.66 7.35 5.78
N VAL A 82 -9.52 7.43 5.10
CA VAL A 82 -8.19 7.23 5.70
C VAL A 82 -7.88 8.29 6.75
N VAL A 83 -8.14 9.56 6.43
CA VAL A 83 -7.98 10.68 7.35
C VAL A 83 -8.93 10.51 8.53
N PHE A 84 -10.19 10.15 8.31
CA PHE A 84 -11.14 9.91 9.39
C PHE A 84 -10.65 8.82 10.35
N MET A 85 -10.20 7.67 9.83
CA MET A 85 -9.69 6.59 10.66
C MET A 85 -8.44 7.01 11.46
N SER A 86 -7.55 7.78 10.84
CA SER A 86 -6.26 8.15 11.42
C SER A 86 -6.35 9.32 12.41
N CYS A 87 -7.29 10.24 12.21
CA CYS A 87 -7.48 11.45 13.02
C CYS A 87 -8.50 11.30 14.16
N ARG A 88 -8.97 10.08 14.46
CA ARG A 88 -9.85 9.81 15.59
C ARG A 88 -9.12 9.07 16.71
N PRO A 89 -9.29 9.47 17.99
CA PRO A 89 -10.24 10.47 18.49
C PRO A 89 -9.80 11.94 18.32
N SER A 90 -8.52 12.19 18.06
CA SER A 90 -7.97 13.51 17.75
C SER A 90 -6.88 13.41 16.68
N ILE A 91 -6.44 14.56 16.16
CA ILE A 91 -5.34 14.65 15.21
C ILE A 91 -4.08 14.03 15.83
N PRO A 92 -3.39 13.11 15.13
CA PRO A 92 -2.14 12.54 15.61
C PRO A 92 -1.00 13.57 15.53
N THR A 93 -0.04 13.44 16.43
CA THR A 93 1.25 14.18 16.38
C THR A 93 2.29 13.44 15.56
N SER A 94 2.10 12.14 15.32
CA SER A 94 2.91 11.34 14.41
C SER A 94 2.16 10.07 14.00
N ILE A 95 2.42 9.58 12.80
CA ILE A 95 2.01 8.25 12.34
C ILE A 95 3.29 7.44 12.05
N SER A 96 3.35 6.21 12.57
CA SER A 96 4.47 5.30 12.32
C SER A 96 3.97 3.92 11.91
N VAL A 97 4.77 3.22 11.10
CA VAL A 97 4.48 1.85 10.68
C VAL A 97 4.93 0.87 11.77
N SER A 98 4.00 0.07 12.28
CA SER A 98 4.27 -0.96 13.30
C SER A 98 4.16 -2.39 12.78
N GLY A 99 3.65 -2.59 11.55
CA GLY A 99 3.66 -3.89 10.90
C GLY A 99 3.25 -3.79 9.43
N VAL A 100 3.90 -4.58 8.59
CA VAL A 100 3.57 -4.73 7.17
C VAL A 100 3.49 -6.22 6.86
N ASN A 101 2.32 -6.68 6.45
CA ASN A 101 2.09 -8.10 6.17
C ASN A 101 1.54 -8.24 4.76
N LYS A 102 2.22 -9.02 3.91
CA LYS A 102 1.71 -9.34 2.58
C LYS A 102 0.39 -10.10 2.72
N ILE A 103 -0.61 -9.69 1.96
CA ILE A 103 -1.92 -10.31 2.00
C ILE A 103 -1.99 -11.39 0.93
N GLU A 104 -1.95 -12.64 1.37
CA GLU A 104 -2.15 -13.81 0.50
C GLU A 104 -3.57 -14.39 0.60
N THR A 105 -4.39 -13.89 1.54
CA THR A 105 -5.75 -14.39 1.84
C THR A 105 -6.68 -13.24 2.21
N LYS A 106 -7.97 -13.50 2.44
CA LYS A 106 -8.95 -12.44 2.81
C LYS A 106 -8.48 -11.59 4.00
N LEU A 107 -8.43 -10.27 3.84
CA LEU A 107 -8.15 -9.31 4.91
C LEU A 107 -9.45 -8.60 5.29
N LEU A 108 -10.15 -8.97 6.37
CA LEU A 108 -11.30 -8.17 6.81
C LEU A 108 -10.84 -6.81 7.40
N PRO A 109 -11.49 -5.68 7.11
CA PRO A 109 -12.74 -5.53 6.35
C PRO A 109 -12.56 -5.32 4.82
N TRP A 110 -11.36 -5.52 4.28
CA TRP A 110 -11.00 -5.25 2.89
C TRP A 110 -11.28 -6.43 1.95
N ILE A 111 -12.07 -6.19 0.90
CA ILE A 111 -12.25 -7.12 -0.21
C ILE A 111 -11.08 -6.90 -1.19
N ILE A 112 -10.21 -7.90 -1.27
CA ILE A 112 -9.04 -7.91 -2.16
C ILE A 112 -9.27 -8.80 -3.39
N ASP A 113 -10.40 -9.50 -3.45
CA ASP A 113 -10.78 -10.34 -4.58
C ASP A 113 -10.93 -9.48 -5.84
N GLY A 114 -10.59 -10.03 -7.01
CA GLY A 114 -10.65 -9.27 -8.27
C GLY A 114 -9.56 -8.21 -8.42
N LYS A 115 -8.38 -8.42 -7.79
CA LYS A 115 -7.18 -7.59 -7.94
C LYS A 115 -6.95 -7.17 -9.40
N PRO A 116 -6.87 -5.87 -9.71
CA PRO A 116 -6.55 -5.39 -11.05
C PRO A 116 -5.15 -5.84 -11.49
N ASP A 117 -4.96 -6.08 -12.78
CA ASP A 117 -3.68 -6.57 -13.32
C ASP A 117 -2.52 -5.60 -13.11
N PHE A 118 -2.79 -4.29 -13.00
CA PHE A 118 -1.78 -3.27 -12.72
C PHE A 118 -1.34 -3.24 -11.25
N VAL A 119 -2.09 -3.89 -10.34
CA VAL A 119 -1.67 -4.02 -8.94
C VAL A 119 -0.75 -5.21 -8.82
N GLU A 120 0.47 -4.99 -8.37
CA GLU A 120 1.49 -6.03 -8.22
C GLU A 120 1.18 -6.86 -6.97
N ASP A 121 1.18 -6.20 -5.81
CA ASP A 121 1.01 -6.82 -4.51
C ASP A 121 0.08 -5.98 -3.60
N VAL A 122 -0.50 -6.63 -2.60
CA VAL A 122 -1.36 -6.01 -1.58
C VAL A 122 -0.86 -6.37 -0.19
N TYR A 123 -0.82 -5.39 0.70
CA TYR A 123 -0.31 -5.49 2.05
C TYR A 123 -1.33 -4.96 3.05
N SER A 124 -1.36 -5.56 4.24
CA SER A 124 -2.02 -5.05 5.43
C SER A 124 -0.98 -4.27 6.22
N VAL A 125 -1.20 -2.97 6.37
CA VAL A 125 -0.28 -2.09 7.08
C VAL A 125 -0.92 -1.63 8.38
N THR A 126 -0.23 -1.91 9.48
CA THR A 126 -0.61 -1.44 10.81
C THR A 126 0.12 -0.12 11.07
N TYR A 127 -0.67 0.94 11.17
CA TYR A 127 -0.19 2.28 11.52
C TYR A 127 -0.51 2.57 12.99
N THR A 128 0.49 3.09 13.69
CA THR A 128 0.38 3.59 15.05
C THR A 128 0.28 5.11 15.00
N CYS A 129 -0.90 5.63 15.31
CA CYS A 129 -1.19 7.06 15.37
C CYS A 129 -0.98 7.55 16.82
N THR A 130 0.12 8.24 17.08
CA THR A 130 0.46 8.78 18.41
C THR A 130 -0.14 10.17 18.57
N ARG A 131 -0.58 10.48 19.80
CA ARG A 131 -1.13 11.77 20.23
C ARG A 131 -0.53 12.14 21.58
N GLU A 132 -0.70 13.39 21.98
CA GLU A 132 -0.27 13.91 23.29
C GLU A 132 -0.68 13.02 24.47
N ALA A 133 -1.90 12.46 24.45
CA ALA A 133 -2.46 11.72 25.58
C ALA A 133 -2.80 10.25 25.29
N SER A 134 -2.66 9.77 24.04
CA SER A 134 -3.09 8.43 23.66
C SER A 134 -2.44 7.95 22.36
N THR A 135 -2.63 6.66 22.08
CA THR A 135 -2.24 6.04 20.81
C THR A 135 -3.43 5.27 20.28
N THR A 136 -3.67 5.33 18.97
CA THR A 136 -4.57 4.41 18.28
C THR A 136 -3.79 3.59 17.26
N VAL A 137 -4.31 2.41 16.96
CA VAL A 137 -3.79 1.56 15.92
C VAL A 137 -4.86 1.46 14.84
N VAL A 138 -4.48 1.72 13.60
CA VAL A 138 -5.34 1.55 12.43
C VAL A 138 -4.69 0.56 11.48
N ASN A 139 -5.50 -0.27 10.86
CA ASN A 139 -5.04 -1.19 9.82
C ASN A 139 -5.65 -0.75 8.49
N LEU A 140 -4.80 -0.37 7.56
CA LEU A 140 -5.18 0.10 6.22
C LEU A 140 -4.48 -0.77 5.17
N PRO A 141 -5.08 -0.94 3.99
CA PRO A 141 -4.43 -1.62 2.90
C PRO A 141 -3.30 -0.75 2.34
N MET A 142 -2.33 -1.39 1.72
CA MET A 142 -1.39 -0.77 0.81
C MET A 142 -1.28 -1.65 -0.43
N ILE A 143 -1.50 -1.06 -1.59
CA ILE A 143 -1.23 -1.69 -2.88
C ILE A 143 0.12 -1.22 -3.41
N ILE A 144 0.79 -2.08 -4.17
CA ILE A 144 1.97 -1.72 -4.94
C ILE A 144 1.60 -1.66 -6.43
N VAL A 145 1.92 -0.54 -7.08
CA VAL A 145 1.76 -0.33 -8.52
C VAL A 145 3.03 0.32 -9.05
N GLN A 146 3.73 -0.34 -9.98
CA GLN A 146 4.98 0.15 -10.58
C GLN A 146 6.01 0.57 -9.52
N ASP A 147 6.31 -0.33 -8.59
CA ASP A 147 7.23 -0.10 -7.46
C ASP A 147 6.84 1.05 -6.50
N LYS A 148 5.62 1.58 -6.58
CA LYS A 148 5.12 2.64 -5.67
C LYS A 148 3.98 2.13 -4.80
N GLY A 149 3.93 2.61 -3.55
CA GLY A 149 2.87 2.30 -2.59
C GLY A 149 1.72 3.30 -2.68
N TYR A 150 0.48 2.81 -2.60
CA TYR A 150 -0.75 3.59 -2.49
C TYR A 150 -1.69 2.93 -1.48
N PHE A 151 -2.59 3.68 -0.84
CA PHE A 151 -3.64 3.08 -0.01
C PHE A 151 -4.64 2.30 -0.86
N PHE A 152 -5.07 2.92 -1.97
CA PHE A 152 -6.09 2.38 -2.86
C PHE A 152 -5.77 2.68 -4.33
N ALA A 153 -6.53 2.07 -5.23
CA ALA A 153 -6.67 2.45 -6.62
C ALA A 153 -8.12 2.84 -6.91
N VAL A 154 -8.30 3.90 -7.69
CA VAL A 154 -9.59 4.28 -8.29
C VAL A 154 -9.41 4.30 -9.80
N TYR A 155 -10.25 3.59 -10.52
CA TYR A 155 -10.09 3.39 -11.96
C TYR A 155 -11.41 3.06 -12.64
N ILE A 156 -11.49 3.25 -13.94
CA ILE A 156 -12.65 2.91 -14.73
C ILE A 156 -12.53 1.46 -15.21
N LYS A 157 -13.58 0.67 -15.02
CA LYS A 157 -13.69 -0.68 -15.56
C LYS A 157 -14.84 -0.76 -16.55
N GLU A 158 -14.52 -1.16 -17.77
CA GLU A 158 -15.52 -1.62 -18.72
C GLU A 158 -16.00 -3.01 -18.32
N THR A 159 -17.32 -3.16 -18.25
CA THR A 159 -18.03 -4.41 -18.02
C THR A 159 -18.91 -4.69 -19.25
N ASP A 160 -19.48 -5.89 -19.35
CA ASP A 160 -20.34 -6.29 -20.48
C ASP A 160 -21.64 -5.43 -20.54
N GLY A 161 -21.52 -4.19 -21.04
CA GLY A 161 -22.61 -3.23 -21.24
C GLY A 161 -22.60 -1.99 -20.34
N ALA A 162 -21.61 -1.81 -19.46
CA ALA A 162 -21.52 -0.61 -18.61
C ALA A 162 -20.07 -0.24 -18.28
N THR A 163 -19.86 1.05 -18.02
CA THR A 163 -18.61 1.61 -17.50
C THR A 163 -18.83 1.97 -16.04
N GLN A 164 -17.96 1.53 -15.15
CA GLN A 164 -18.09 1.77 -13.70
C GLN A 164 -16.79 2.29 -13.13
N VAL A 165 -16.87 3.26 -12.22
CA VAL A 165 -15.74 3.63 -11.36
C VAL A 165 -15.59 2.54 -10.30
N MET A 166 -14.40 1.95 -10.26
CA MET A 166 -14.01 0.91 -9.34
C MET A 166 -13.10 1.50 -8.26
N TYR A 167 -13.15 0.89 -7.08
CA TYR A 167 -12.33 1.21 -5.93
C TYR A 167 -11.62 -0.06 -5.47
N TYR A 168 -10.33 -0.06 -5.21
CA TYR A 168 -9.61 -1.28 -4.80
C TYR A 168 -8.47 -0.99 -3.81
N PRO A 169 -8.28 -1.79 -2.74
CA PRO A 169 -9.20 -2.81 -2.23
C PRO A 169 -10.51 -2.20 -1.75
N GLU A 170 -11.64 -2.88 -1.94
CA GLU A 170 -12.94 -2.38 -1.51
C GLU A 170 -13.10 -2.54 0.01
N LEU A 171 -13.70 -1.54 0.67
CA LEU A 171 -14.15 -1.73 2.05
C LEU A 171 -15.46 -2.54 2.00
N LEU A 172 -15.57 -3.60 2.81
CA LEU A 172 -16.84 -4.30 2.99
C LEU A 172 -17.92 -3.27 3.36
N PRO A 173 -19.01 -3.16 2.57
CA PRO A 173 -20.12 -2.30 2.95
C PRO A 173 -20.59 -2.78 4.32
N PHE A 174 -20.60 -1.87 5.29
CA PHE A 174 -20.94 -2.16 6.68
C PHE A 174 -22.17 -3.08 6.76
N LEU A 175 -22.00 -4.25 7.39
CA LEU A 175 -23.08 -5.16 7.78
C LEU A 175 -24.00 -4.50 8.80
#